data_AF-A0A327QLJ0-F1
#
_entry.id   AF-A0A327QLJ0-F1
#
_cell.length_a   1.000
_cell.length_b   1.000
_cell.length_c   1.000
_cell.angle_alpha   90.00
_cell.angle_beta   90.00
_cell.angle_gamma   90.00
#
_symmetry.space_group_name_H-M   'P 1'
#
loop_
_entity.id
_entity.type
_entity.pdbx_description
1 polymer ?
#
loop_
_entity_poly.entity_id
_entity_poly.type
_entity_poly.pdbx_seq_one_letter_code
_entity_poly.pdbx_strand_id
1 'polypeptide(L)'
;MKKFVWIISIGITLFACHSSNQEQALQPAVEPVEATKDLMAYLRYERDFVQLARTFKAYDTLGKPMPIEQFLSTVANGQYFPLRVNAHDSSLAYQLYPIQYQANEEMQGYIRSQGDLYLSRYKRLGSPIPTFNYTDLNNQAFNNENLKDNIVWIKTWFISCKPCIEEMPYLDELKSKYANQPNIQFLALAFDKREALEKFQEKRHFSFNVIPVTQQYLADSLQANIFPSHYLYKNNRLMGISHEAKEMAALLNDVLHEKN
;
A
#
# COMPACT_ATOMS: atom_id res chain seq x y z
N MET A 1 -16.45 64.43 -58.11
CA MET A 1 -16.30 64.92 -56.72
C MET A 1 -17.27 64.19 -55.82
N LYS A 2 -16.80 63.28 -54.96
CA LYS A 2 -17.45 62.83 -53.72
C LYS A 2 -16.41 61.99 -52.96
N LYS A 3 -15.87 62.57 -51.88
CA LYS A 3 -14.94 61.92 -50.95
C LYS A 3 -15.76 61.11 -49.96
N PHE A 4 -15.50 59.82 -49.83
CA PHE A 4 -16.03 59.00 -48.74
C PHE A 4 -14.89 58.73 -47.75
N VAL A 5 -15.06 59.26 -46.55
CA VAL A 5 -14.21 58.98 -45.38
C VAL A 5 -14.77 57.73 -44.72
N TRP A 6 -13.94 56.70 -44.55
CA TRP A 6 -14.25 55.55 -43.70
C TRP A 6 -13.52 55.71 -42.38
N ILE A 7 -14.31 55.82 -41.31
CA ILE A 7 -13.86 55.86 -39.92
C ILE A 7 -13.58 54.42 -39.49
N ILE A 8 -12.35 54.16 -39.04
CA ILE A 8 -11.93 52.88 -38.48
C ILE A 8 -12.43 52.82 -37.04
N SER A 9 -13.47 52.02 -36.78
CA SER A 9 -13.88 51.66 -35.42
C SER A 9 -12.99 50.54 -34.90
N ILE A 10 -12.05 50.88 -34.02
CA ILE A 10 -11.24 49.93 -33.26
C ILE A 10 -12.15 49.34 -32.17
N GLY A 11 -12.69 48.14 -32.43
CA GLY A 11 -13.37 47.35 -31.42
C GLY A 11 -12.35 46.74 -30.47
N ILE A 12 -12.24 47.30 -29.26
CA ILE A 12 -11.51 46.68 -28.16
C ILE A 12 -12.40 45.53 -27.66
N THR A 13 -12.16 44.31 -28.15
CA THR A 13 -12.72 43.10 -27.55
C THR A 13 -12.02 42.85 -26.22
N LEU A 14 -12.69 43.22 -25.14
CA LEU A 14 -12.38 42.75 -23.79
C LEU A 14 -12.51 41.22 -23.78
N PHE A 15 -11.39 40.52 -23.90
CA PHE A 15 -11.30 39.09 -23.60
C PHE A 15 -11.54 38.93 -22.10
N ALA A 16 -12.79 38.66 -21.73
CA ALA A 16 -13.11 38.16 -20.40
C ALA A 16 -12.47 36.78 -20.26
N CYS A 17 -11.39 36.66 -19.49
CA CYS A 17 -10.87 35.38 -19.02
C CYS A 17 -11.95 34.70 -18.17
N HIS A 18 -12.81 33.92 -18.82
CA HIS A 18 -13.59 32.87 -18.19
C HIS A 18 -12.66 31.68 -17.98
N SER A 19 -11.84 31.71 -16.93
CA SER A 19 -11.25 30.47 -16.41
C SER A 19 -12.35 29.74 -15.65
N SER A 20 -13.23 29.04 -16.36
CA SER A 20 -14.02 28.00 -15.74
C SER A 20 -13.02 26.96 -15.23
N ASN A 21 -12.82 26.89 -13.91
CA ASN A 21 -12.33 25.69 -13.26
C ASN A 21 -13.37 24.59 -13.52
N GLN A 22 -13.36 24.02 -14.71
CA GLN A 22 -13.89 22.67 -14.90
C GLN A 22 -12.84 21.77 -14.24
N GLU A 23 -13.16 21.23 -13.06
CA GLU A 23 -12.46 20.08 -12.51
C GLU A 23 -12.37 19.04 -13.62
N GLN A 24 -11.18 18.86 -14.18
CA GLN A 24 -10.95 17.93 -15.26
C GLN A 24 -11.15 16.53 -14.70
N ALA A 25 -12.06 15.75 -15.32
CA ALA A 25 -12.37 14.41 -14.86
C ALA A 25 -11.09 13.56 -14.74
N LEU A 26 -10.91 12.89 -13.60
CA LEU A 26 -9.79 12.00 -13.36
C LEU A 26 -9.84 10.83 -14.34
N GLN A 27 -8.76 10.63 -15.10
CA GLN A 27 -8.73 9.57 -16.11
C GLN A 27 -8.41 8.21 -15.45
N PRO A 28 -9.24 7.17 -15.66
CA PRO A 28 -8.95 5.82 -15.18
C PRO A 28 -7.67 5.24 -15.79
N ALA A 29 -6.91 4.48 -15.00
CA ALA A 29 -5.78 3.69 -15.49
C ALA A 29 -6.22 2.43 -16.25
N VAL A 30 -7.43 1.95 -15.96
CA VAL A 30 -8.12 0.84 -16.63
C VAL A 30 -9.58 1.22 -16.75
N GLU A 31 -10.22 0.85 -17.86
CA GLU A 31 -11.66 1.03 -18.02
C GLU A 31 -12.42 0.30 -16.90
N PRO A 32 -13.33 0.97 -16.15
CA PRO A 32 -13.97 0.38 -14.98
C PRO A 32 -14.71 -0.92 -15.27
N VAL A 33 -15.37 -0.99 -16.44
CA VAL A 33 -16.12 -2.18 -16.88
C VAL A 33 -15.20 -3.38 -17.08
N GLU A 34 -13.99 -3.17 -17.59
CA GLU A 34 -13.00 -4.24 -17.76
C GLU A 34 -12.45 -4.72 -16.41
N ALA A 35 -12.22 -3.79 -15.48
CA ALA A 35 -11.75 -4.11 -14.13
C ALA A 35 -12.80 -4.91 -13.32
N THR A 36 -14.10 -4.71 -13.56
CA THR A 36 -15.18 -5.34 -12.79
C THR A 36 -16.06 -6.29 -13.60
N LYS A 37 -15.57 -6.79 -14.74
CA LYS A 37 -16.32 -7.72 -15.60
C LYS A 37 -16.73 -9.01 -14.87
N ASP A 38 -15.82 -9.55 -14.07
CA ASP A 38 -15.98 -10.75 -13.26
C ASP A 38 -14.96 -10.74 -12.12
N LEU A 39 -15.08 -11.66 -11.15
CA LEU A 39 -14.16 -11.76 -10.03
C LEU A 39 -12.69 -11.91 -10.49
N MET A 40 -12.43 -12.69 -11.54
CA MET A 40 -11.06 -12.91 -12.01
C MET A 40 -10.48 -11.65 -12.66
N ALA A 41 -11.29 -10.84 -13.33
CA ALA A 41 -10.90 -9.53 -13.83
C ALA A 41 -10.55 -8.57 -12.70
N TYR A 42 -11.37 -8.56 -11.64
CA TYR A 42 -11.10 -7.75 -10.47
C TYR A 42 -9.83 -8.19 -9.74
N LEU A 43 -9.61 -9.49 -9.53
CA LEU A 43 -8.39 -9.99 -8.89
C LEU A 43 -7.12 -9.63 -9.69
N ARG A 44 -7.20 -9.62 -11.03
CA ARG A 44 -6.09 -9.14 -11.88
C ARG A 44 -5.87 -7.64 -11.72
N TYR A 45 -6.96 -6.86 -11.78
CA TYR A 45 -6.92 -5.42 -11.59
C TYR A 45 -6.32 -5.06 -10.21
N GLU A 46 -6.78 -5.70 -9.15
CA GLU A 46 -6.31 -5.47 -7.80
C GLU A 46 -4.81 -5.73 -7.67
N ARG A 47 -4.36 -6.92 -8.12
CA ARG A 47 -2.95 -7.29 -8.13
C ARG A 47 -2.06 -6.25 -8.84
N ASP A 48 -2.54 -5.70 -9.95
CA ASP A 48 -1.73 -4.84 -10.82
C ASP A 48 -1.80 -3.36 -10.42
N PHE A 49 -2.91 -2.90 -9.82
CA PHE A 49 -3.19 -1.47 -9.64
C PHE A 49 -3.52 -1.03 -8.22
N VAL A 50 -3.93 -1.93 -7.32
CA VAL A 50 -4.39 -1.56 -5.97
C VAL A 50 -3.25 -1.71 -4.97
N GLN A 51 -2.87 -0.58 -4.37
CA GLN A 51 -1.76 -0.45 -3.43
C GLN A 51 -2.16 0.46 -2.26
N LEU A 52 -3.20 0.05 -1.52
CA LEU A 52 -3.84 0.87 -0.48
C LEU A 52 -3.10 0.85 0.87
N ALA A 53 -2.03 0.07 1.02
CA ALA A 53 -1.12 0.17 2.16
C ALA A 53 -0.19 1.39 2.07
N ARG A 54 -0.08 2.01 0.89
CA ARG A 54 0.75 3.19 0.63
C ARG A 54 -0.02 4.49 0.90
N THR A 55 0.69 5.61 0.91
CA THR A 55 0.05 6.93 0.87
C THR A 55 -0.58 7.16 -0.51
N PHE A 56 -1.87 7.50 -0.56
CA PHE A 56 -2.58 7.79 -1.81
C PHE A 56 -3.57 8.95 -1.65
N LYS A 57 -3.95 9.56 -2.77
CA LYS A 57 -5.06 10.51 -2.83
C LYS A 57 -6.37 9.76 -3.07
N ALA A 58 -7.36 10.04 -2.24
CA ALA A 58 -8.68 9.44 -2.34
C ALA A 58 -9.68 10.47 -2.91
N TYR A 59 -10.52 10.01 -3.81
CA TYR A 59 -11.56 10.82 -4.44
C TYR A 59 -12.93 10.14 -4.35
N ASP A 60 -13.98 10.93 -4.15
CA ASP A 60 -15.37 10.46 -4.18
C ASP A 60 -15.83 10.10 -5.60
N THR A 61 -17.09 9.69 -5.75
CA THR A 61 -17.65 9.30 -7.05
C THR A 61 -17.70 10.43 -8.07
N LEU A 62 -17.60 11.69 -7.63
CA LEU A 62 -17.57 12.89 -8.47
C LEU A 62 -16.15 13.39 -8.73
N GLY A 63 -15.12 12.70 -8.23
CA GLY A 63 -13.73 13.10 -8.40
C GLY A 63 -13.28 14.16 -7.40
N LYS A 64 -14.04 14.43 -6.33
CA LYS A 64 -13.66 15.40 -5.30
C LYS A 64 -12.77 14.74 -4.24
N PRO A 65 -11.71 15.40 -3.75
CA PRO A 65 -10.87 14.85 -2.69
C PRO A 65 -11.69 14.46 -1.45
N MET A 66 -11.40 13.30 -0.87
CA MET A 66 -12.04 12.84 0.36
C MET A 66 -11.02 12.24 1.34
N PRO A 67 -11.32 12.20 2.65
CA PRO A 67 -10.45 11.53 3.62
C PRO A 67 -10.31 10.03 3.33
N ILE A 68 -9.09 9.49 3.48
CA ILE A 68 -8.77 8.07 3.23
C ILE A 68 -9.63 7.14 4.09
N GLU A 69 -9.87 7.47 5.36
CA GLU A 69 -10.71 6.65 6.23
C GLU A 69 -12.14 6.50 5.69
N GLN A 70 -12.73 7.60 5.21
CA GLN A 70 -14.06 7.60 4.62
C GLN A 70 -14.09 6.82 3.30
N PHE A 71 -13.03 6.97 2.49
CA PHE A 71 -12.86 6.20 1.25
C PHE A 71 -12.83 4.70 1.53
N LEU A 72 -11.96 4.25 2.44
CA LEU A 72 -11.83 2.83 2.82
C LEU A 72 -13.10 2.29 3.45
N SER A 73 -13.77 3.08 4.31
CA SER A 73 -15.08 2.72 4.86
C SER A 73 -16.16 2.59 3.78
N THR A 74 -16.04 3.32 2.67
CA THR A 74 -16.96 3.21 1.53
C THR A 74 -16.63 1.99 0.68
N VAL A 75 -15.36 1.64 0.46
CA VAL A 75 -15.00 0.35 -0.18
C VAL A 75 -15.49 -0.84 0.68
N ALA A 76 -15.35 -0.72 2.00
CA ALA A 76 -15.81 -1.72 2.97
C ALA A 76 -17.33 -1.93 3.01
N ASN A 77 -18.14 -1.14 2.28
CA ASN A 77 -19.56 -1.45 2.12
C ASN A 77 -19.83 -2.47 0.98
N GLY A 78 -18.83 -2.76 0.14
CA GLY A 78 -18.90 -3.71 -0.98
C GLY A 78 -19.66 -3.21 -2.22
N GLN A 79 -20.06 -1.94 -2.26
CA GLN A 79 -20.79 -1.31 -3.38
C GLN A 79 -19.88 -0.46 -4.27
N TYR A 80 -18.67 -0.15 -3.80
CA TYR A 80 -17.69 0.65 -4.53
C TYR A 80 -16.34 -0.06 -4.52
N PHE A 81 -15.60 0.05 -5.62
CA PHE A 81 -14.22 -0.43 -5.69
C PHE A 81 -13.26 0.76 -5.88
N PRO A 82 -12.00 0.62 -5.41
CA PRO A 82 -11.00 1.66 -5.54
C PRO A 82 -10.43 1.68 -6.97
N LEU A 83 -10.98 2.51 -7.85
CA LEU A 83 -10.51 2.65 -9.22
C LEU A 83 -9.24 3.51 -9.29
N ARG A 84 -8.15 2.97 -9.83
CA ARG A 84 -6.89 3.66 -10.04
C ARG A 84 -7.09 4.73 -11.10
N VAL A 85 -6.74 5.96 -10.76
CA VAL A 85 -6.84 7.13 -11.65
C VAL A 85 -5.52 7.85 -11.77
N ASN A 86 -5.29 8.49 -12.93
CA ASN A 86 -4.08 9.27 -13.19
C ASN A 86 -4.18 10.62 -12.47
N ALA A 87 -3.37 10.80 -11.41
CA ALA A 87 -3.21 12.10 -10.78
C ALA A 87 -2.26 12.99 -11.60
N HIS A 88 -2.51 14.30 -11.61
CA HIS A 88 -1.70 15.26 -12.38
C HIS A 88 -0.22 15.29 -11.97
N ASP A 89 0.08 15.05 -10.69
CA ASP A 89 1.44 15.02 -10.14
C ASP A 89 2.02 13.61 -10.08
N SER A 90 1.42 12.65 -10.80
CA SER A 90 1.79 11.23 -10.81
C SER A 90 1.66 10.53 -9.45
N SER A 91 1.04 11.16 -8.44
CA SER A 91 0.80 10.53 -7.15
C SER A 91 -0.09 9.30 -7.29
N LEU A 92 0.05 8.35 -6.37
CA LEU A 92 -0.91 7.26 -6.23
C LEU A 92 -2.28 7.84 -5.87
N ALA A 93 -3.32 7.44 -6.60
CA ALA A 93 -4.64 8.04 -6.52
C ALA A 93 -5.72 7.04 -6.93
N TYR A 94 -6.83 7.07 -6.19
CA TYR A 94 -8.01 6.23 -6.43
C TYR A 94 -9.30 7.04 -6.31
N GLN A 95 -10.24 6.73 -7.19
CA GLN A 95 -11.61 7.24 -7.16
C GLN A 95 -12.57 6.13 -6.77
N LEU A 96 -13.58 6.43 -5.96
CA LEU A 96 -14.67 5.50 -5.70
C LEU A 96 -15.47 5.31 -6.98
N TYR A 97 -15.55 4.06 -7.44
CA TYR A 97 -16.38 3.73 -8.60
C TYR A 97 -17.45 2.71 -8.23
N PRO A 98 -18.72 2.95 -8.56
CA PRO A 98 -19.81 2.04 -8.20
C PRO A 98 -19.66 0.71 -8.94
N ILE A 99 -19.81 -0.37 -8.20
CA ILE A 99 -19.83 -1.71 -8.76
C ILE A 99 -21.19 -1.91 -9.43
N GLN A 100 -21.20 -2.19 -10.74
CA GLN A 100 -22.45 -2.40 -11.47
C GLN A 100 -23.12 -3.71 -11.03
N TYR A 101 -24.44 -3.77 -11.07
CA TYR A 101 -25.24 -4.92 -10.56
C TYR A 101 -24.92 -6.27 -11.23
N GLN A 102 -24.28 -6.27 -12.41
CA GLN A 102 -23.82 -7.49 -13.09
C GLN A 102 -22.55 -8.09 -12.47
N ALA A 103 -21.89 -7.37 -11.57
CA ALA A 103 -20.87 -7.90 -10.68
C ALA A 103 -21.47 -8.98 -9.79
N ASN A 104 -20.94 -10.20 -9.84
CA ASN A 104 -21.39 -11.30 -9.00
C ASN A 104 -21.29 -10.94 -7.49
N GLU A 105 -22.23 -11.43 -6.68
CA GLU A 105 -22.25 -11.22 -5.21
C GLU A 105 -20.93 -11.61 -4.55
N GLU A 106 -20.25 -12.61 -5.12
CA GLU A 106 -18.92 -13.05 -4.73
C GLU A 106 -17.87 -11.94 -4.79
N MET A 107 -17.81 -11.17 -5.89
CA MET A 107 -16.87 -10.06 -6.02
C MET A 107 -17.21 -8.92 -5.07
N GLN A 108 -18.49 -8.60 -4.86
CA GLN A 108 -18.89 -7.59 -3.86
C GLN A 108 -18.48 -8.03 -2.45
N GLY A 109 -18.65 -9.32 -2.12
CA GLY A 109 -18.20 -9.91 -0.86
C GLY A 109 -16.68 -9.84 -0.70
N TYR A 110 -15.93 -10.13 -1.77
CA TYR A 110 -14.49 -10.01 -1.78
C TYR A 110 -14.03 -8.55 -1.56
N ILE A 111 -14.58 -7.60 -2.32
CA ILE A 111 -14.24 -6.18 -2.21
C ILE A 111 -14.57 -5.64 -0.82
N ARG A 112 -15.73 -6.02 -0.26
CA ARG A 112 -16.10 -5.70 1.12
C ARG A 112 -15.03 -6.17 2.10
N SER A 113 -14.64 -7.44 2.01
CA SER A 113 -13.62 -8.04 2.87
C SER A 113 -12.26 -7.34 2.75
N GLN A 114 -11.84 -6.99 1.53
CA GLN A 114 -10.59 -6.23 1.32
C GLN A 114 -10.71 -4.80 1.87
N GLY A 115 -11.84 -4.13 1.66
CA GLY A 115 -12.13 -2.81 2.21
C GLY A 115 -12.05 -2.78 3.74
N ASP A 116 -12.68 -3.74 4.41
CA ASP A 116 -12.61 -3.93 5.87
C ASP A 116 -11.16 -4.16 6.33
N LEU A 117 -10.41 -4.99 5.60
CA LEU A 117 -9.01 -5.28 5.90
C LEU A 117 -8.15 -4.01 5.80
N TYR A 118 -8.23 -3.26 4.70
CA TYR A 118 -7.48 -2.01 4.53
C TYR A 118 -7.91 -0.94 5.54
N LEU A 119 -9.20 -0.80 5.83
CA LEU A 119 -9.70 0.12 6.86
C LEU A 119 -9.13 -0.22 8.24
N SER A 120 -9.13 -1.50 8.61
CA SER A 120 -8.59 -1.94 9.91
C SER A 120 -7.09 -1.66 10.03
N ARG A 121 -6.33 -1.83 8.94
CA ARG A 121 -4.89 -1.51 8.88
C ARG A 121 -4.64 -0.02 8.94
N TYR A 122 -5.42 0.78 8.20
CA TYR A 122 -5.33 2.23 8.20
C TYR A 122 -5.52 2.80 9.62
N LYS A 123 -6.49 2.29 10.36
CA LYS A 123 -6.75 2.70 11.76
C LYS A 123 -5.61 2.39 12.72
N ARG A 124 -4.68 1.50 12.36
CA ARG A 124 -3.50 1.16 13.16
C ARG A 124 -2.30 2.03 12.85
N LEU A 125 -2.28 2.75 11.73
CA LEU A 125 -1.13 3.55 11.33
C LEU A 125 -0.73 4.54 12.43
N GLY A 126 0.59 4.72 12.59
CA GLY A 126 1.16 5.54 13.65
C GLY A 126 1.28 4.86 15.01
N SER A 127 0.74 3.64 15.20
CA SER A 127 0.97 2.85 16.41
C SER A 127 2.45 2.51 16.58
N PRO A 128 2.97 2.38 17.81
CA PRO A 128 4.35 1.96 18.02
C PRO A 128 4.60 0.50 17.65
N ILE A 129 5.88 0.13 17.52
CA ILE A 129 6.27 -1.27 17.52
C ILE A 129 5.82 -1.86 18.87
N PRO A 130 5.08 -2.99 18.91
CA PRO A 130 4.73 -3.65 20.16
C PRO A 130 5.96 -3.99 21.00
N THR A 131 5.79 -4.27 22.29
CA THR A 131 6.91 -4.67 23.16
C THR A 131 7.68 -5.82 22.52
N PHE A 132 8.95 -5.58 22.26
CA PHE A 132 9.83 -6.45 21.49
C PHE A 132 11.14 -6.63 22.25
N ASN A 133 11.50 -7.87 22.54
CA ASN A 133 12.79 -8.23 23.09
C ASN A 133 13.12 -9.67 22.69
N TYR A 134 13.81 -9.82 21.56
CA TYR A 134 14.11 -11.12 20.97
C TYR A 134 15.52 -11.16 20.41
N THR A 135 16.00 -12.37 20.15
CA THR A 135 17.30 -12.63 19.55
C THR A 135 17.11 -13.43 18.28
N ASP A 136 17.81 -13.05 17.21
CA ASP A 136 17.80 -13.80 15.96
C ASP A 136 18.61 -15.13 16.06
N LEU A 137 18.70 -15.86 14.94
CA LEU A 137 19.49 -17.09 14.87
C LEU A 137 21.01 -16.86 14.96
N ASN A 138 21.49 -15.64 14.72
CA ASN A 138 22.90 -15.26 14.79
C ASN A 138 23.29 -14.67 16.16
N ASN A 139 22.41 -14.77 17.16
CA ASN A 139 22.56 -14.21 18.50
C ASN A 139 22.59 -12.67 18.56
N GLN A 140 22.10 -11.98 17.53
CA GLN A 140 21.90 -10.53 17.57
C GLN A 140 20.60 -10.19 18.32
N ALA A 141 20.71 -9.33 19.33
CA ALA A 141 19.58 -8.88 20.13
C ALA A 141 18.84 -7.69 19.47
N PHE A 142 17.51 -7.76 19.44
CA PHE A 142 16.61 -6.72 18.94
C PHE A 142 15.58 -6.37 20.01
N ASN A 143 15.45 -5.08 20.30
CA ASN A 143 14.48 -4.56 21.26
C ASN A 143 13.94 -3.18 20.83
N ASN A 144 12.89 -2.69 21.47
CA ASN A 144 12.30 -1.40 21.08
C ASN A 144 13.32 -0.25 21.11
N GLU A 145 14.26 -0.23 22.07
CA GLU A 145 15.26 0.84 22.19
C GLU A 145 16.25 0.87 21.03
N ASN A 146 16.74 -0.29 20.58
CA ASN A 146 17.68 -0.35 19.46
C ASN A 146 17.01 -0.28 18.09
N LEU A 147 15.67 -0.39 18.04
CA LEU A 147 14.87 -0.26 16.83
C LEU A 147 14.25 1.14 16.67
N LYS A 148 14.24 1.98 17.71
CA LYS A 148 13.40 3.19 17.75
C LYS A 148 13.68 4.19 16.63
N ASP A 149 14.94 4.37 16.25
CA ASP A 149 15.37 5.35 15.23
C ASP A 149 15.59 4.71 13.85
N ASN A 150 15.29 3.41 13.73
CA ASN A 150 15.44 2.66 12.49
C ASN A 150 14.16 2.67 11.66
N ILE A 151 14.32 2.38 10.37
CA ILE A 151 13.24 1.85 9.55
C ILE A 151 13.24 0.33 9.74
N VAL A 152 12.12 -0.25 10.15
CA VAL A 152 12.04 -1.67 10.50
C VAL A 152 11.00 -2.35 9.61
N TRP A 153 11.46 -3.24 8.73
CA TRP A 153 10.60 -4.16 8.00
C TRP A 153 10.49 -5.47 8.76
N ILE A 154 9.29 -5.77 9.24
CA ILE A 154 8.95 -7.06 9.86
C ILE A 154 8.16 -7.91 8.86
N LYS A 155 8.65 -9.10 8.55
CA LYS A 155 7.91 -10.17 7.86
C LYS A 155 7.50 -11.23 8.88
N THR A 156 6.27 -11.68 8.86
CA THR A 156 5.81 -12.86 9.62
C THR A 156 5.69 -14.07 8.70
N TRP A 157 6.17 -15.24 9.15
CA TRP A 157 6.17 -16.46 8.34
C TRP A 157 6.31 -17.73 9.20
N PHE A 158 6.31 -18.90 8.55
CA PHE A 158 6.65 -20.19 9.16
C PHE A 158 7.17 -21.17 8.09
N ILE A 159 7.86 -22.23 8.50
CA ILE A 159 8.59 -23.15 7.60
C ILE A 159 7.68 -23.81 6.55
N SER A 160 6.43 -24.16 6.90
CA SER A 160 5.48 -24.77 5.95
C SER A 160 4.66 -23.76 5.15
N CYS A 161 4.95 -22.46 5.25
CA CYS A 161 4.25 -21.42 4.51
C CYS A 161 4.82 -21.31 3.09
N LYS A 162 4.21 -22.01 2.13
CA LYS A 162 4.61 -21.96 0.72
C LYS A 162 4.74 -20.55 0.15
N PRO A 163 3.72 -19.65 0.23
CA PRO A 163 3.84 -18.30 -0.31
C PRO A 163 4.96 -17.49 0.37
N CYS A 164 5.16 -17.69 1.69
CA CYS A 164 6.24 -17.01 2.42
C CYS A 164 7.62 -17.42 1.92
N ILE A 165 7.80 -18.65 1.45
CA ILE A 165 9.08 -19.14 0.89
C ILE A 165 9.25 -18.64 -0.54
N GLU A 166 8.18 -18.63 -1.33
CA GLU A 166 8.21 -18.17 -2.73
C GLU A 166 8.64 -16.70 -2.87
N GLU A 167 8.35 -15.84 -1.89
CA GLU A 167 8.78 -14.44 -1.89
C GLU A 167 10.22 -14.20 -1.38
N MET A 168 10.87 -15.18 -0.74
CA MET A 168 12.20 -14.97 -0.14
C MET A 168 13.28 -14.51 -1.12
N PRO A 169 13.39 -15.07 -2.36
CA PRO A 169 14.38 -14.60 -3.32
C PRO A 169 14.22 -13.11 -3.67
N TYR A 170 12.97 -12.66 -3.85
CA TYR A 170 12.67 -11.24 -4.08
C TYR A 170 13.08 -10.38 -2.89
N LEU A 171 12.82 -10.85 -1.66
CA LEU A 171 13.21 -10.14 -0.44
C LEU A 171 14.72 -10.07 -0.25
N ASP A 172 15.46 -11.11 -0.66
CA ASP A 172 16.94 -11.10 -0.63
C ASP A 172 17.52 -10.09 -1.62
N GLU A 173 17.00 -10.05 -2.85
CA GLU A 173 17.35 -9.01 -3.83
C GLU A 173 17.04 -7.61 -3.30
N LEU A 174 15.90 -7.45 -2.64
CA LEU A 174 15.48 -6.18 -2.06
C LEU A 174 16.41 -5.74 -0.93
N LYS A 175 16.75 -6.64 0.01
CA LYS A 175 17.71 -6.33 1.09
C LYS A 175 19.07 -5.94 0.51
N SER A 176 19.53 -6.64 -0.53
CA SER A 176 20.77 -6.32 -1.24
C SER A 176 20.75 -4.91 -1.85
N LYS A 177 19.63 -4.51 -2.48
CA LYS A 177 19.44 -3.13 -3.01
C LYS A 177 19.61 -2.05 -1.93
N TYR A 178 19.23 -2.35 -0.69
CA TYR A 178 19.33 -1.43 0.44
C TYR A 178 20.55 -1.67 1.33
N ALA A 179 21.56 -2.43 0.90
CA ALA A 179 22.74 -2.75 1.71
C ALA A 179 23.52 -1.50 2.19
N ASN A 180 23.43 -0.39 1.46
CA ASN A 180 24.07 0.88 1.82
C ASN A 180 23.24 1.76 2.78
N GLN A 181 22.09 1.27 3.27
CA GLN A 181 21.20 1.97 4.20
C GLN A 181 21.19 1.26 5.56
N PRO A 182 22.20 1.49 6.42
CA PRO A 182 22.39 0.73 7.66
C PRO A 182 21.28 0.95 8.71
N ASN A 183 20.45 1.99 8.55
CA ASN A 183 19.31 2.29 9.39
C ASN A 183 18.06 1.46 9.04
N ILE A 184 18.11 0.58 8.03
CA ILE A 184 17.00 -0.30 7.66
C ILE A 184 17.25 -1.70 8.26
N GLN A 185 16.34 -2.14 9.13
CA GLN A 185 16.35 -3.45 9.75
C GLN A 185 15.32 -4.37 9.09
N PHE A 186 15.79 -5.50 8.56
CA PHE A 186 14.95 -6.52 7.93
C PHE A 186 14.81 -7.74 8.85
N LEU A 187 13.67 -7.86 9.50
CA LEU A 187 13.38 -8.87 10.52
C LEU A 187 12.35 -9.87 9.99
N ALA A 188 12.61 -11.16 10.17
CA ALA A 188 11.73 -12.24 9.74
C ALA A 188 11.31 -13.08 10.95
N LEU A 189 10.13 -12.79 11.48
CA LEU A 189 9.59 -13.43 12.67
C LEU A 189 8.87 -14.72 12.30
N ALA A 190 9.24 -15.81 12.94
CA ALA A 190 8.62 -17.12 12.75
C ALA A 190 8.30 -17.79 14.09
N PHE A 191 7.22 -18.56 14.13
CA PHE A 191 6.81 -19.28 15.34
C PHE A 191 7.32 -20.72 15.41
N ASP A 192 8.10 -21.16 14.42
CA ASP A 192 8.82 -22.42 14.48
C ASP A 192 9.94 -22.38 15.54
N LYS A 193 10.32 -23.55 16.04
CA LYS A 193 11.43 -23.67 17.00
C LYS A 193 12.76 -23.24 16.35
N ARG A 194 13.65 -22.65 17.16
CA ARG A 194 14.99 -22.21 16.73
C ARG A 194 15.74 -23.28 15.94
N GLU A 195 15.78 -24.51 16.44
CA GLU A 195 16.53 -25.61 15.81
C GLU A 195 15.97 -26.00 14.43
N ALA A 196 14.65 -25.82 14.22
CA ALA A 196 14.03 -26.06 12.93
C ALA A 196 14.34 -24.93 11.93
N LEU A 197 14.36 -23.69 12.41
CA LEU A 197 14.71 -22.51 11.62
C LEU A 197 16.19 -22.54 11.20
N GLU A 198 17.10 -22.96 12.07
CA GLU A 198 18.52 -23.17 11.76
C GLU A 198 18.69 -24.21 10.65
N LYS A 199 18.05 -25.38 10.78
CA LYS A 199 18.05 -26.42 9.74
C LYS A 199 17.43 -25.97 8.42
N PHE A 200 16.44 -25.07 8.48
CA PHE A 200 15.87 -24.46 7.28
C PHE A 200 16.91 -23.57 6.59
N GLN A 201 17.59 -22.71 7.36
CA GLN A 201 18.62 -21.79 6.87
C GLN A 201 19.81 -22.51 6.22
N GLU A 202 20.21 -23.67 6.75
CA GLU A 202 21.26 -24.51 6.14
C GLU A 202 20.90 -24.96 4.71
N LYS A 203 19.61 -25.16 4.42
CA LYS A 203 19.12 -25.65 3.12
C LYS A 203 18.64 -24.53 2.20
N ARG A 204 18.26 -23.40 2.78
CA ARG A 204 17.65 -22.24 2.13
C ARG A 204 18.16 -21.00 2.83
N HIS A 205 19.18 -20.40 2.25
CA HIS A 205 19.65 -19.10 2.72
C HIS A 205 18.51 -18.09 2.61
N PHE A 206 18.28 -17.33 3.68
CA PHE A 206 17.39 -16.18 3.67
C PHE A 206 18.08 -15.04 4.42
N SER A 207 18.25 -13.91 3.76
CA SER A 207 19.13 -12.85 4.22
C SER A 207 18.57 -12.03 5.38
N PHE A 208 17.27 -12.12 5.69
CA PHE A 208 16.65 -11.40 6.81
C PHE A 208 17.14 -11.96 8.16
N ASN A 209 17.11 -11.13 9.20
CA ASN A 209 17.38 -11.60 10.55
C ASN A 209 16.20 -12.46 11.00
N VAL A 210 16.38 -13.78 11.01
CA VAL A 210 15.32 -14.73 11.38
C VAL A 210 15.20 -14.79 12.90
N ILE A 211 14.03 -14.42 13.42
CA ILE A 211 13.77 -14.30 14.86
C ILE A 211 12.67 -15.28 15.26
N PRO A 212 12.99 -16.31 16.07
CA PRO A 212 11.98 -17.17 16.67
C PRO A 212 11.13 -16.39 17.67
N VAL A 213 9.82 -16.43 17.51
CA VAL A 213 8.83 -15.80 18.40
C VAL A 213 7.72 -16.79 18.76
N THR A 214 6.81 -16.43 19.64
CA THR A 214 5.62 -17.27 19.91
C THR A 214 4.53 -16.97 18.89
N GLN A 215 3.68 -17.96 18.59
CA GLN A 215 2.48 -17.73 17.78
C GLN A 215 1.55 -16.70 18.44
N GLN A 216 1.48 -16.70 19.77
CA GLN A 216 0.71 -15.71 20.55
C GLN A 216 1.21 -14.29 20.32
N TYR A 217 2.53 -14.07 20.26
CA TYR A 217 3.09 -12.75 19.99
C TYR A 217 2.64 -12.24 18.60
N LEU A 218 2.67 -13.12 17.59
CA LEU A 218 2.22 -12.77 16.25
C LEU A 218 0.73 -12.42 16.22
N ALA A 219 -0.11 -13.23 16.87
CA ALA A 219 -1.56 -13.05 16.90
C ALA A 219 -1.99 -11.82 17.72
N ASP A 220 -1.45 -11.64 18.92
CA ASP A 220 -1.95 -10.60 19.85
C ASP A 220 -1.25 -9.26 19.64
N SER A 221 0.08 -9.27 19.48
CA SER A 221 0.87 -8.05 19.46
C SER A 221 0.94 -7.45 18.05
N LEU A 222 1.15 -8.29 17.03
CA LEU A 222 1.19 -7.85 15.63
C LEU A 222 -0.16 -7.97 14.92
N GLN A 223 -1.13 -8.71 15.47
CA GLN A 223 -2.40 -9.03 14.81
C GLN A 223 -2.17 -9.70 13.44
N ALA A 224 -1.18 -10.58 13.39
CA ALA A 224 -0.77 -11.32 12.20
C ALA A 224 -1.46 -12.69 12.17
N ASN A 225 -2.67 -12.74 11.63
CA ASN A 225 -3.46 -13.98 11.49
C ASN A 225 -3.37 -14.61 10.09
N ILE A 226 -2.70 -13.93 9.15
CA ILE A 226 -2.50 -14.36 7.76
C ILE A 226 -1.00 -14.27 7.47
N PHE A 227 -0.47 -15.22 6.69
CA PHE A 227 0.94 -15.32 6.36
C PHE A 227 1.14 -15.46 4.84
N PRO A 228 2.11 -14.75 4.24
CA PRO A 228 2.97 -13.75 4.87
C PRO A 228 2.20 -12.47 5.26
N SER A 229 2.68 -11.80 6.31
CA SER A 229 2.31 -10.40 6.57
C SER A 229 3.58 -9.59 6.72
N HIS A 230 3.58 -8.41 6.14
CA HIS A 230 4.63 -7.43 6.26
C HIS A 230 4.14 -6.21 7.01
N TYR A 231 5.03 -5.65 7.83
CA TYR A 231 4.83 -4.42 8.57
C TYR A 231 6.05 -3.54 8.35
N LEU A 232 5.84 -2.26 8.08
CA LEU A 232 6.91 -1.28 8.01
C LEU A 232 6.74 -0.26 9.11
N TYR A 233 7.80 -0.05 9.88
CA TYR A 233 7.87 0.99 10.88
C TYR A 233 8.96 2.00 10.52
N LYS A 234 8.75 3.28 10.83
CA LYS A 234 9.75 4.35 10.78
C LYS A 234 9.68 5.12 12.09
N ASN A 235 10.81 5.33 12.76
CA ASN A 235 10.86 6.10 14.00
C ASN A 235 9.85 5.61 15.06
N ASN A 236 9.78 4.29 15.24
CA ASN A 236 8.81 3.61 16.11
C ASN A 236 7.32 3.95 15.80
N ARG A 237 6.97 4.16 14.52
CA ARG A 237 5.59 4.36 14.07
C ARG A 237 5.27 3.46 12.91
N LEU A 238 4.13 2.77 12.98
CA LEU A 238 3.66 1.91 11.90
C LEU A 238 3.30 2.75 10.67
N MET A 239 3.96 2.47 9.56
CA MET A 239 3.77 3.15 8.27
C MET A 239 2.83 2.38 7.35
N GLY A 240 2.77 1.05 7.45
CA GLY A 240 1.88 0.24 6.63
C GLY A 240 1.93 -1.25 6.95
N ILE A 241 0.89 -1.96 6.49
CA ILE A 241 0.74 -3.41 6.60
C ILE A 241 0.28 -3.95 5.25
N SER A 242 0.94 -4.99 4.74
CA SER A 242 0.54 -5.65 3.49
C SER A 242 0.84 -7.15 3.53
N HIS A 243 0.10 -7.93 2.73
CA HIS A 243 0.44 -9.33 2.45
C HIS A 243 1.34 -9.48 1.21
N GLU A 244 1.61 -8.37 0.50
CA GLU A 244 2.38 -8.36 -0.73
C GLU A 244 3.74 -7.67 -0.52
N ALA A 245 4.82 -8.45 -0.66
CA ALA A 245 6.18 -7.93 -0.51
C ALA A 245 6.47 -6.75 -1.46
N LYS A 246 5.90 -6.75 -2.67
CA LYS A 246 6.11 -5.68 -3.66
C LYS A 246 5.44 -4.36 -3.27
N GLU A 247 4.23 -4.42 -2.71
CA GLU A 247 3.54 -3.24 -2.19
C GLU A 247 4.33 -2.65 -1.02
N MET A 248 4.82 -3.51 -0.12
CA MET A 248 5.64 -3.08 1.01
C MET A 248 6.99 -2.48 0.56
N ALA A 249 7.61 -3.03 -0.49
CA ALA A 249 8.83 -2.47 -1.07
C ALA A 249 8.60 -1.07 -1.66
N ALA A 250 7.44 -0.85 -2.29
CA ALA A 250 7.05 0.45 -2.79
C ALA A 250 6.81 1.45 -1.63
N LEU A 251 6.15 1.01 -0.55
CA LEU A 251 6.00 1.84 0.66
C LEU A 251 7.36 2.19 1.29
N LEU A 252 8.28 1.22 1.41
CA LEU A 252 9.63 1.50 1.90
C LEU A 252 10.31 2.59 1.06
N ASN A 253 10.19 2.49 -0.27
CA ASN A 253 10.72 3.51 -1.16
C ASN A 253 10.07 4.87 -0.94
N ASP A 254 8.74 4.95 -0.77
CA ASP A 254 8.06 6.21 -0.45
C ASP A 254 8.60 6.83 0.83
N VAL A 255 8.66 6.03 1.91
CA VAL A 255 9.11 6.45 3.24
C VAL A 255 10.55 6.97 3.26
N LEU A 256 11.41 6.44 2.39
CA LEU A 256 12.81 6.89 2.24
C LEU A 256 12.93 8.24 1.52
N HIS A 257 11.96 8.59 0.67
CA HIS A 257 11.99 9.80 -0.15
C HIS A 257 11.00 10.88 0.30
N GLU A 258 10.20 10.62 1.33
CA GLU A 258 9.44 11.65 2.03
C GLU A 258 10.39 12.74 2.53
N LYS A 259 10.21 13.97 2.02
CA LYS A 259 10.89 15.14 2.56
C LYS A 259 10.35 15.38 3.96
N ASN A 260 11.25 15.34 4.96
CA ASN A 260 10.95 15.79 6.33
C ASN A 260 10.50 17.26 6.33
#